data_AF-A0A352KZU5-F1
#
_entry.id   AF-A0A352KZU5-F1
#
_cell.length_a   1.000
_cell.length_b   1.000
_cell.length_c   1.000
_cell.angle_alpha   90.00
_cell.angle_beta   90.00
_cell.angle_gamma   90.00
#
_symmetry.space_group_name_H-M   'P 1'
#
loop_
_entity.id
_entity.type
_entity.pdbx_description
1 polymer ?
#
loop_
_entity_poly.entity_id
_entity_poly.type
_entity_poly.pdbx_seq_one_letter_code
_entity_poly.pdbx_strand_id
1 'polypeptide(L)'
;DPREAVLPLVTDRNPQAGLLAVEVLVLTRSAESLLNLFFEDLDETVQRRVIDGLQAIMSSSTAAQRQIQDSLATRLPMAEAVNIQKLLNGVSAAAAAEPETAQQLLAYLGDERLGVRTLAIYRLEQITGDRQNFYPAADASRRRDSIRRWQKWLDRQ
;
A
#
# COMPACT_ATOMS: atom_id res chain seq x y z
N ASP A 1 8.03 6.56 24.96
CA ASP A 1 8.32 7.17 23.64
C ASP A 1 6.99 7.47 22.94
N PRO A 2 6.75 8.66 22.35
CA PRO A 2 5.49 8.93 21.63
C PRO A 2 5.18 7.89 20.55
N ARG A 3 6.19 7.28 19.93
CA ARG A 3 6.02 6.21 18.92
C ARG A 3 5.36 4.97 19.49
N GLU A 4 5.80 4.52 20.67
CA GLU A 4 5.25 3.34 21.35
C GLU A 4 3.84 3.60 21.86
N ALA A 5 3.58 4.81 22.35
CA ALA A 5 2.29 5.18 22.94
C ALA A 5 1.15 5.21 21.91
N VAL A 6 1.45 5.50 20.63
CA VAL A 6 0.42 5.60 19.58
C VAL A 6 0.11 4.27 18.89
N LEU A 7 0.97 3.25 18.98
CA LEU A 7 0.76 1.97 18.29
C LEU A 7 -0.57 1.30 18.60
N PRO A 8 -1.05 1.24 19.86
CA PRO A 8 -2.35 0.64 20.17
C PRO A 8 -3.54 1.37 19.54
N LEU A 9 -3.38 2.66 19.21
CA LEU A 9 -4.46 3.48 18.62
C LEU A 9 -4.68 3.17 17.13
N VAL A 10 -3.73 2.51 16.47
CA VAL A 10 -3.81 2.19 15.03
C VAL A 10 -4.96 1.21 14.73
N THR A 11 -5.27 0.32 15.66
CA THR A 11 -6.34 -0.68 15.55
C THR A 11 -7.59 -0.31 16.35
N ASP A 12 -7.70 0.95 16.80
CA ASP A 12 -8.88 1.44 17.50
C ASP A 12 -10.12 1.36 16.58
N ARG A 13 -11.30 1.12 17.18
CA ARG A 13 -12.57 1.05 16.44
C ARG A 13 -12.90 2.36 15.74
N ASN A 14 -12.42 3.49 16.26
CA ASN A 14 -12.51 4.78 15.62
C ASN A 14 -11.29 4.99 14.71
N PRO A 15 -11.46 4.95 13.37
CA PRO A 15 -10.34 5.08 12.43
C PRO A 15 -9.62 6.44 12.54
N GLN A 16 -10.26 7.48 13.09
CA GLN A 16 -9.61 8.78 13.31
C GLN A 16 -8.46 8.69 14.32
N ALA A 17 -8.56 7.82 15.34
CA ALA A 17 -7.47 7.58 16.26
C ALA A 17 -6.27 6.93 15.54
N GLY A 18 -6.55 5.96 14.66
CA GLY A 18 -5.52 5.32 13.85
C GLY A 18 -4.85 6.28 12.87
N LEU A 19 -5.61 7.17 12.23
CA LEU A 19 -5.05 8.21 11.34
C LEU A 19 -4.08 9.14 12.08
N LEU A 20 -4.45 9.61 13.28
CA LEU A 20 -3.60 10.44 14.12
C LEU A 20 -2.35 9.69 14.59
N ALA A 21 -2.48 8.42 14.95
CA ALA A 21 -1.36 7.57 15.33
C ALA A 21 -0.34 7.44 14.19
N VAL A 22 -0.83 7.16 12.97
CA VAL A 22 0.02 7.09 11.78
C VAL A 22 0.69 8.44 11.51
N GLU A 23 -0.01 9.56 11.69
CA GLU A 23 0.59 10.90 11.55
C GLU A 23 1.79 11.09 12.49
N VAL A 24 1.66 10.70 13.75
CA VAL A 24 2.76 10.77 14.73
C VAL A 24 3.94 9.92 14.28
N LEU A 25 3.69 8.70 13.77
CA LEU A 25 4.75 7.83 13.24
C LEU A 25 5.46 8.45 12.02
N VAL A 26 4.72 9.14 11.15
CA VAL A 26 5.28 9.84 9.99
C VAL A 26 6.15 11.02 10.44
N LEU A 27 5.63 11.88 11.33
CA LEU A 27 6.35 13.06 11.84
C LEU A 27 7.62 12.68 12.61
N THR A 28 7.58 11.55 13.32
CA THR A 28 8.75 11.00 14.04
C THR A 28 9.65 10.11 13.17
N ARG A 29 9.35 10.01 11.86
CA ARG A 29 10.09 9.22 10.86
C ARG A 29 10.28 7.75 11.26
N SER A 30 9.26 7.15 11.88
CA SER A 30 9.28 5.76 12.33
C SER A 30 8.98 4.80 11.18
N ALA A 31 9.92 4.69 10.24
CA ALA A 31 9.78 3.88 9.02
C ALA A 31 9.50 2.40 9.31
N GLU A 32 10.21 1.81 10.27
CA GLU A 32 10.04 0.40 10.65
C GLU A 32 8.65 0.12 11.23
N SER A 33 8.15 1.00 12.10
CA SER A 33 6.79 0.88 12.65
C SER A 33 5.73 0.97 11.55
N LEU A 34 5.85 1.93 10.64
CA LEU A 34 4.94 2.05 9.50
C LEU A 34 5.02 0.83 8.59
N LEU A 35 6.21 0.25 8.41
CA LEU A 35 6.37 -0.97 7.62
C LEU A 35 5.78 -2.19 8.33
N ASN A 36 5.85 -2.28 9.67
CA ASN A 36 5.14 -3.30 10.43
C ASN A 36 3.63 -3.19 10.19
N LEU A 37 3.09 -1.98 10.37
CA LEU A 37 1.67 -1.70 10.14
C LEU A 37 1.23 -1.99 8.71
N PHE A 38 2.11 -1.84 7.71
CA PHE A 38 1.79 -2.20 6.33
C PHE A 38 1.40 -3.68 6.16
N PHE A 39 1.94 -4.58 6.99
CA PHE A 39 1.64 -6.01 6.95
C PHE A 39 0.49 -6.42 7.87
N GLU A 40 -0.11 -5.49 8.61
CA GLU A 40 -1.26 -5.75 9.49
C GLU A 40 -2.59 -5.62 8.73
N ASP A 41 -3.64 -6.24 9.28
CA ASP A 41 -5.00 -6.12 8.77
C ASP A 41 -5.70 -4.89 9.38
N LEU A 42 -5.42 -3.71 8.81
CA LEU A 42 -5.98 -2.43 9.26
C LEU A 42 -7.23 -2.02 8.48
N ASP A 43 -7.97 -1.05 9.03
CA ASP A 43 -8.99 -0.31 8.25
C ASP A 43 -8.37 0.28 6.98
N GLU A 44 -9.11 0.26 5.85
CA GLU A 44 -8.58 0.68 4.54
C GLU A 44 -8.07 2.13 4.59
N THR A 45 -8.75 3.02 5.32
CA THR A 45 -8.36 4.43 5.44
C THR A 45 -7.03 4.58 6.18
N VAL A 46 -6.86 3.82 7.26
CA VAL A 46 -5.62 3.79 8.05
C VAL A 46 -4.49 3.17 7.23
N GLN A 47 -4.75 2.06 6.53
CA GLN A 47 -3.79 1.41 5.65
C GLN A 47 -3.29 2.34 4.54
N ARG A 48 -4.19 3.12 3.91
CA ARG A 48 -3.81 4.14 2.92
C ARG A 48 -2.92 5.22 3.53
N ARG A 49 -3.24 5.70 4.74
CA ARG A 49 -2.37 6.67 5.44
C ARG A 49 -0.99 6.10 5.74
N VAL A 50 -0.88 4.81 6.08
CA VAL A 50 0.41 4.12 6.25
C VAL A 50 1.20 4.12 4.94
N ILE A 51 0.56 3.79 3.81
CA ILE A 51 1.18 3.83 2.47
C ILE A 51 1.69 5.24 2.14
N ASP A 52 0.86 6.27 2.34
CA ASP A 52 1.27 7.66 2.11
C ASP A 52 2.43 8.08 3.01
N GLY A 53 2.42 7.63 4.27
CA GLY A 53 3.49 7.88 5.24
C GLY A 53 4.83 7.26 4.83
N LEU A 54 4.80 5.99 4.40
CA LEU A 54 5.97 5.30 3.85
C LEU A 54 6.50 6.02 2.61
N GLN A 55 5.61 6.40 1.68
CA GLN A 55 5.99 7.15 0.48
C GLN A 55 6.68 8.49 0.83
N ALA A 56 6.13 9.24 1.78
CA ALA A 56 6.69 10.51 2.23
C ALA A 56 8.08 10.33 2.86
N ILE A 57 8.26 9.31 3.69
CA ILE A 57 9.56 8.99 4.30
C ILE A 57 10.57 8.57 3.23
N MET A 58 10.20 7.69 2.30
CA MET A 58 11.07 7.27 1.19
C MET A 58 11.53 8.46 0.34
N SER A 59 10.62 9.39 0.06
CA SER A 59 10.89 10.59 -0.74
C SER A 59 11.78 11.60 -0.02
N SER A 60 11.94 11.49 1.30
CA SER A 60 12.70 12.46 2.11
C SER A 60 14.22 12.31 2.03
N SER A 61 14.73 11.09 1.77
CA SER A 61 16.17 10.84 1.63
C SER A 61 16.46 9.44 1.07
N THR A 62 17.59 9.31 0.36
CA THR A 62 18.09 8.01 -0.12
C THR A 62 18.39 7.03 1.02
N ALA A 63 18.78 7.53 2.19
CA ALA A 63 19.03 6.70 3.37
C ALA A 63 17.73 6.04 3.88
N ALA A 64 16.65 6.81 3.99
CA ALA A 64 15.34 6.30 4.38
C ALA A 64 14.78 5.31 3.33
N GLN A 65 14.98 5.61 2.04
CA GLN A 65 14.60 4.70 0.96
C GLN A 65 15.33 3.34 1.07
N ARG A 66 16.64 3.34 1.33
CA ARG A 66 17.43 2.11 1.53
C ARG A 66 16.98 1.35 2.78
N GLN A 67 16.74 2.04 3.89
CA GLN A 67 16.25 1.41 5.12
C GLN A 67 14.93 0.65 4.88
N ILE A 68 13.99 1.25 4.16
CA ILE A 68 12.71 0.61 3.83
C ILE A 68 12.93 -0.56 2.86
N GLN A 69 13.83 -0.43 1.89
CA GLN A 69 14.20 -1.52 0.98
C GLN A 69 14.75 -2.74 1.72
N ASP A 70 15.73 -2.51 2.60
CA ASP A 70 16.37 -3.57 3.38
C ASP A 70 15.35 -4.24 4.28
N SER A 71 14.46 -3.45 4.89
CA SER A 71 13.40 -3.96 5.76
C SER A 71 12.31 -4.73 5.00
N LEU A 72 12.02 -4.40 3.75
CA LEU A 72 11.14 -5.19 2.88
C LEU A 72 11.80 -6.52 2.51
N ALA A 73 13.10 -6.50 2.20
CA ALA A 73 13.85 -7.69 1.79
C ALA A 73 13.99 -8.73 2.92
N THR A 74 13.82 -8.36 4.19
CA THR A 74 13.77 -9.32 5.30
C THR A 74 12.42 -10.02 5.46
N ARG A 75 11.35 -9.50 4.82
CA ARG A 75 9.96 -9.97 4.99
C ARG A 75 9.39 -10.62 3.74
N LEU A 76 10.00 -10.33 2.60
CA LEU A 76 9.47 -10.66 1.28
C LEU A 76 10.56 -11.29 0.40
N PRO A 77 10.19 -12.18 -0.53
CA PRO A 77 11.09 -12.58 -1.61
C PRO A 77 11.64 -11.35 -2.33
N MET A 78 12.92 -11.38 -2.73
CA MET A 78 13.63 -10.22 -3.28
C MET A 78 12.89 -9.56 -4.46
N ALA A 79 12.36 -10.36 -5.39
CA ALA A 79 11.60 -9.83 -6.53
C ALA A 79 10.33 -9.07 -6.09
N GLU A 80 9.66 -9.57 -5.06
CA GLU A 80 8.45 -8.96 -4.52
C GLU A 80 8.79 -7.69 -3.71
N ALA A 81 9.84 -7.74 -2.89
CA ALA A 81 10.33 -6.59 -2.13
C ALA A 81 10.64 -5.39 -3.04
N VAL A 82 11.33 -5.64 -4.16
CA VAL A 82 11.65 -4.61 -5.16
C VAL A 82 10.39 -4.02 -5.79
N ASN A 83 9.41 -4.86 -6.13
CA ASN A 83 8.17 -4.39 -6.73
C ASN A 83 7.30 -3.59 -5.75
N ILE A 84 7.14 -4.08 -4.51
CA ILE A 84 6.41 -3.35 -3.46
C ILE A 84 7.10 -2.03 -3.14
N GLN A 85 8.44 -1.99 -3.05
CA GLN A 85 9.18 -0.75 -2.86
C GLN A 85 8.89 0.27 -3.98
N LYS A 86 8.93 -0.16 -5.25
CA LYS A 86 8.60 0.71 -6.39
C LYS A 86 7.18 1.27 -6.26
N LEU A 87 6.20 0.41 -5.95
CA LEU A 87 4.80 0.82 -5.78
C LEU A 87 4.61 1.75 -4.58
N LEU A 88 5.30 1.53 -3.46
CA LEU A 88 5.28 2.44 -2.30
C LEU A 88 5.85 3.81 -2.65
N ASN A 89 6.88 3.87 -3.49
CA ASN A 89 7.43 5.14 -3.97
C ASN A 89 6.49 5.91 -4.91
N GLY A 90 5.44 5.25 -5.42
CA GLY A 90 4.47 5.80 -6.35
C GLY A 90 4.70 5.35 -7.78
N VAL A 91 3.67 5.51 -8.62
CA VAL A 91 3.73 5.19 -10.06
C VAL A 91 3.75 6.50 -10.84
N SER A 92 4.79 6.72 -11.65
CA SER A 92 4.85 7.89 -12.52
C SER A 92 3.85 7.75 -13.68
N ALA A 93 3.46 8.87 -14.30
CA ALA A 93 2.57 8.84 -15.46
C ALA A 93 3.14 7.97 -16.62
N ALA A 94 4.46 7.98 -16.80
CA ALA A 94 5.12 7.11 -17.79
C ALA A 94 5.01 5.63 -17.40
N ALA A 95 5.31 5.28 -16.15
CA ALA A 95 5.19 3.90 -15.67
C ALA A 95 3.74 3.40 -15.71
N ALA A 96 2.78 4.29 -15.47
CA ALA A 96 1.35 3.98 -15.53
C ALA A 96 0.87 3.65 -16.95
N ALA A 97 1.55 4.16 -17.98
CA ALA A 97 1.26 3.86 -19.37
C ALA A 97 1.82 2.49 -19.82
N GLU A 98 2.75 1.92 -19.06
CA GLU A 98 3.34 0.62 -19.38
C GLU A 98 2.36 -0.53 -19.05
N PRO A 99 2.02 -1.40 -20.02
CA PRO A 99 1.10 -2.52 -19.80
C PRO A 99 1.55 -3.46 -18.67
N GLU A 100 2.86 -3.65 -18.51
CA GLU A 100 3.44 -4.49 -17.45
C GLU A 100 3.09 -3.97 -16.05
N THR A 101 3.10 -2.64 -15.85
CA THR A 101 2.73 -2.03 -14.57
C THR A 101 1.27 -2.34 -14.23
N ALA A 102 0.38 -2.20 -15.20
CA ALA A 102 -1.04 -2.47 -15.01
C ALA A 102 -1.31 -3.96 -14.71
N GLN A 103 -0.63 -4.87 -15.41
CA GLN A 103 -0.71 -6.31 -15.15
C GLN A 103 -0.20 -6.67 -13.75
N GLN A 104 0.92 -6.06 -13.32
CA GLN A 104 1.49 -6.29 -11.99
C GLN A 104 0.56 -5.78 -10.88
N LEU A 105 -0.04 -4.60 -11.04
CA LEU A 105 -1.03 -4.06 -10.11
C LEU A 105 -2.27 -4.97 -10.03
N LEU A 106 -2.74 -5.47 -11.18
CA LEU A 106 -3.87 -6.39 -11.22
C LEU A 106 -3.56 -7.72 -10.51
N ALA A 107 -2.36 -8.26 -10.68
CA ALA A 107 -1.92 -9.45 -9.95
C ALA A 107 -1.95 -9.21 -8.43
N TYR A 108 -1.50 -8.04 -7.96
CA TYR A 108 -1.51 -7.69 -6.55
C TYR A 108 -2.90 -7.44 -5.94
N LEU A 109 -3.94 -7.18 -6.75
CA LEU A 109 -5.32 -7.21 -6.24
C LEU A 109 -5.73 -8.61 -5.74
N GLY A 110 -5.09 -9.65 -6.27
CA GLY A 110 -5.28 -11.04 -5.89
C GLY A 110 -4.49 -11.49 -4.67
N ASP A 111 -3.56 -10.68 -4.15
CA ASP A 111 -2.63 -11.05 -3.08
C ASP A 111 -3.37 -11.46 -1.79
N GLU A 112 -2.72 -12.25 -0.93
CA GLU A 112 -3.27 -12.71 0.35
C GLU A 112 -3.17 -11.65 1.45
N ARG A 113 -2.21 -10.71 1.37
CA ARG A 113 -2.00 -9.66 2.35
C ARG A 113 -2.88 -8.44 2.05
N LEU A 114 -3.58 -7.94 3.07
CA LEU A 114 -4.45 -6.77 2.91
C LEU A 114 -3.70 -5.54 2.45
N GLY A 115 -2.53 -5.26 3.03
CA GLY A 115 -1.70 -4.12 2.66
C GLY A 115 -1.28 -4.09 1.20
N VAL A 116 -0.95 -5.25 0.63
CA VAL A 116 -0.57 -5.37 -0.79
C VAL A 116 -1.77 -5.10 -1.71
N ARG A 117 -2.95 -5.65 -1.38
CA ARG A 117 -4.19 -5.36 -2.12
C ARG A 117 -4.56 -3.89 -2.06
N THR A 118 -4.45 -3.28 -0.89
CA THR A 118 -4.74 -1.85 -0.67
C THR A 118 -3.78 -0.98 -1.45
N LEU A 119 -2.48 -1.28 -1.42
CA LEU A 119 -1.48 -0.59 -2.23
C LEU A 119 -1.81 -0.67 -3.72
N ALA A 120 -2.14 -1.87 -4.23
CA ALA A 120 -2.44 -2.07 -5.63
C ALA A 120 -3.68 -1.30 -6.09
N ILE A 121 -4.80 -1.38 -5.36
CA ILE A 121 -6.00 -0.62 -5.74
C ILE A 121 -5.77 0.89 -5.60
N TYR A 122 -5.02 1.32 -4.58
CA TYR A 122 -4.74 2.73 -4.39
C TYR A 122 -3.93 3.31 -5.54
N ARG A 123 -2.94 2.56 -6.08
CA ARG A 123 -2.21 2.98 -7.28
C ARG A 123 -3.07 2.94 -8.54
N LEU A 124 -3.93 1.92 -8.71
CA LEU A 124 -4.86 1.88 -9.85
C LEU A 124 -5.84 3.06 -9.83
N GLU A 125 -6.37 3.42 -8.67
CA GLU A 125 -7.24 4.60 -8.50
C GLU A 125 -6.50 5.89 -8.86
N GLN A 126 -5.25 6.06 -8.44
CA GLN A 126 -4.44 7.23 -8.80
C GLN A 126 -4.19 7.34 -10.31
N ILE A 127 -4.03 6.20 -10.99
CA ILE A 127 -3.75 6.14 -12.43
C ILE A 127 -5.02 6.37 -13.25
N THR A 128 -6.13 5.77 -12.85
CA THR A 128 -7.34 5.65 -13.68
C THR A 128 -8.49 6.53 -13.22
N GLY A 129 -8.45 7.04 -11.98
CA GLY A 129 -9.55 7.74 -11.34
C GLY A 129 -10.70 6.84 -10.90
N ASP A 130 -10.58 5.51 -11.02
CA ASP A 130 -11.63 4.56 -10.71
C ASP A 130 -11.08 3.36 -9.90
N ARG A 131 -11.94 2.75 -9.09
CA ARG A 131 -11.66 1.54 -8.31
C ARG A 131 -12.41 0.31 -8.79
N GLN A 132 -13.34 0.45 -9.74
CA GLN A 132 -14.15 -0.64 -10.31
C GLN A 132 -14.89 -1.47 -9.24
N ASN A 133 -15.32 -0.81 -8.16
CA ASN A 133 -15.92 -1.43 -6.96
C ASN A 133 -15.05 -2.54 -6.34
N PHE A 134 -13.72 -2.41 -6.40
CA PHE A 134 -12.80 -3.27 -5.67
C PHE A 134 -12.65 -2.78 -4.23
N TYR A 135 -12.82 -3.69 -3.27
CA TYR A 135 -12.61 -3.44 -1.84
C TYR A 135 -11.61 -4.47 -1.30
N PRO A 136 -10.43 -4.05 -0.80
CA PRO A 136 -9.35 -4.96 -0.39
C PRO A 136 -9.73 -5.97 0.69
N ALA A 137 -10.63 -5.60 1.61
CA ALA A 137 -11.10 -6.44 2.71
C ALA A 137 -12.34 -7.28 2.36
N ALA A 138 -12.90 -7.15 1.15
CA ALA A 138 -14.02 -7.97 0.74
C ALA A 138 -13.63 -9.46 0.62
N ASP A 139 -14.64 -10.33 0.71
CA ASP A 139 -14.45 -11.76 0.52
C ASP A 139 -13.83 -12.07 -0.86
N ALA A 140 -13.13 -13.21 -0.94
CA ALA A 140 -12.39 -13.60 -2.13
C ALA A 140 -13.28 -13.71 -3.39
N SER A 141 -14.57 -14.02 -3.25
CA SER A 141 -15.47 -14.09 -4.40
C SER A 141 -15.72 -12.70 -4.99
N ARG A 142 -16.10 -11.74 -4.14
CA ARG A 142 -16.29 -10.34 -4.56
C ARG A 142 -15.02 -9.75 -5.14
N ARG A 143 -13.86 -10.01 -4.54
CA ARG A 143 -12.57 -9.56 -5.08
C ARG A 143 -12.30 -10.12 -6.49
N ARG A 144 -12.51 -11.42 -6.71
CA ARG A 144 -12.33 -12.05 -8.03
C ARG A 144 -13.22 -11.43 -9.10
N ASP A 145 -14.47 -11.11 -8.77
CA ASP A 145 -15.38 -10.47 -9.74
C ASP A 145 -14.93 -9.05 -10.09
N SER A 146 -14.43 -8.29 -9.12
CA SER A 146 -13.83 -6.97 -9.37
C SER A 146 -12.54 -7.06 -10.19
N ILE A 147 -11.67 -8.05 -9.93
CA ILE A 147 -10.45 -8.32 -10.72
C ILE A 147 -10.79 -8.65 -12.18
N ARG A 148 -11.84 -9.44 -12.43
CA ARG A 148 -12.31 -9.72 -13.80
C ARG A 148 -12.79 -8.46 -14.53
N ARG A 149 -13.41 -7.51 -13.83
CA ARG A 149 -13.79 -6.22 -14.42
C ARG A 149 -12.56 -5.39 -14.78
N TRP A 150 -11.57 -5.34 -13.90
CA TRP A 150 -10.28 -4.72 -14.18
C TRP A 150 -9.59 -5.32 -15.40
N GLN A 151 -9.51 -6.65 -15.49
CA GLN A 151 -8.92 -7.31 -16.66
C GLN A 151 -9.62 -6.89 -17.96
N LYS A 152 -10.96 -6.94 -17.99
CA LYS A 152 -11.74 -6.54 -19.16
C LYS A 152 -11.56 -5.06 -19.53
N TRP A 153 -11.30 -4.20 -18.55
CA TRP A 153 -11.03 -2.79 -18.80
C TRP A 153 -9.65 -2.60 -19.44
N LEU A 154 -8.63 -3.30 -18.92
CA LEU A 154 -7.28 -3.30 -19.48
C LEU A 154 -7.23 -3.85 -20.89
N ASP A 155 -7.96 -4.92 -21.18
CA ASP A 155 -8.03 -5.53 -22.53
C ASP A 155 -8.67 -4.59 -23.58
N ARG A 156 -9.27 -3.47 -23.16
CA ARG A 156 -9.94 -2.49 -24.04
C ARG A 156 -9.16 -1.18 -24.21
N GLN A 157 -8.11 -0.97 -23.42
CA GLN A 157 -7.21 0.19 -23.59
C GLN A 157 -6.26 -0.07 -24.76
#